data_AF-A0AA89CCU3-F1
#
_entry.id   AF-A0AA89CCU3-F1
#
_cell.length_a   1.000
_cell.length_b   1.000
_cell.length_c   1.000
_cell.angle_alpha   90.00
_cell.angle_beta   90.00
_cell.angle_gamma   90.00
#
_symmetry.space_group_name_H-M   'P 1'
#
loop_
_entity.id
_entity.type
_entity.pdbx_description
1 polymer ?
#
loop_
_entity_poly.entity_id
_entity_poly.type
_entity_poly.pdbx_seq_one_letter_code
_entity_poly.pdbx_strand_id
1 'polypeptide(L)'
;MFDSWNLCSDLFYYRGEADHTDEPFRQWYGKLGELRSILEYPVLLLTATANKSARKKIEYKLGLKNCFYHISNPERENIKLFVQKVKSTLPLEDIFHFILSKLKQHQHKCPRVIIFCTSINTCGQIVTMLRINLGKEMDYVQMFHSKITEDVKDDIRKDMEKEDGHIRVLIATSAAGMGVNFKGLYEVINYGPPKDMDAFVQQFGRVGRDGVQSKALLLYNGKQCKNVDSDMKAYLSNVHLCRRKCLLEAYNAQPSVTVKHMCCDICSKECACGEPECDTLSSPYSENVASQSSDMSETESENSATGSDVDQM
;
A
#
# COMPACT_ATOMS: atom_id res chain seq x y z
N MET A 1 -33.43 0.40 -19.79
CA MET A 1 -33.94 0.09 -18.43
C MET A 1 -32.97 -0.88 -17.75
N PHE A 2 -31.71 -0.47 -17.64
CA PHE A 2 -30.66 -1.19 -16.90
C PHE A 2 -29.92 -0.15 -16.07
N ASP A 3 -30.63 0.36 -15.05
CA ASP A 3 -30.07 1.30 -14.09
C ASP A 3 -29.66 0.55 -12.82
N SER A 4 -28.49 0.94 -12.32
CA SER A 4 -28.00 0.75 -10.95
C SER A 4 -27.69 -0.67 -10.47
N TRP A 5 -26.48 -1.16 -10.77
CA TRP A 5 -25.78 -2.04 -9.84
C TRP A 5 -24.91 -1.18 -8.91
N ASN A 6 -25.55 -0.53 -7.94
CA ASN A 6 -24.85 0.05 -6.80
C ASN A 6 -24.46 -1.09 -5.85
N LEU A 7 -23.29 -1.68 -6.10
CA LEU A 7 -22.66 -2.61 -5.15
C LEU A 7 -21.95 -1.80 -4.06
N CYS A 8 -22.75 -1.33 -3.10
CA CYS A 8 -22.29 -0.96 -1.77
C CYS A 8 -22.23 -2.22 -0.91
N SER A 9 -21.05 -2.63 -0.47
CA SER A 9 -20.88 -3.48 0.72
C SER A 9 -19.41 -3.56 1.10
N ASP A 10 -19.18 -3.45 2.40
CA ASP A 10 -17.92 -3.13 3.07
C ASP A 10 -16.76 -4.13 2.94
N LEU A 11 -15.62 -3.64 3.46
CA LEU A 11 -14.29 -4.20 3.68
C LEU A 11 -14.10 -5.75 3.74
N PHE A 12 -12.84 -6.10 3.40
CA PHE A 12 -12.04 -7.27 3.77
C PHE A 12 -11.95 -8.40 2.73
N TYR A 13 -10.76 -8.55 2.14
CA TYR A 13 -10.43 -9.68 1.27
C TYR A 13 -10.34 -10.98 2.06
N TYR A 14 -11.49 -11.62 2.24
CA TYR A 14 -11.56 -13.05 2.38
C TYR A 14 -12.22 -13.57 1.12
N ARG A 15 -11.55 -14.44 0.37
CA ARG A 15 -12.07 -15.02 -0.88
C ARG A 15 -13.17 -16.03 -0.54
N GLY A 16 -14.32 -15.52 -0.06
CA GLY A 16 -15.51 -16.27 0.34
C GLY A 16 -15.52 -16.88 1.75
N GLU A 17 -14.58 -16.54 2.65
CA GLU A 17 -14.51 -17.11 4.01
C GLU A 17 -14.72 -16.05 5.09
N ALA A 18 -15.43 -16.38 6.18
CA ALA A 18 -15.54 -15.48 7.31
C ALA A 18 -14.24 -15.52 8.12
N ASP A 19 -13.88 -14.41 8.76
CA ASP A 19 -13.02 -14.46 9.95
C ASP A 19 -13.92 -14.40 11.18
N HIS A 20 -13.42 -14.79 12.36
CA HIS A 20 -14.18 -14.85 13.61
C HIS A 20 -14.89 -13.53 14.00
N THR A 21 -14.56 -12.42 13.34
CA THR A 21 -15.13 -11.09 13.58
C THR A 21 -15.88 -10.48 12.40
N ASP A 22 -15.79 -11.02 11.17
CA ASP A 22 -16.29 -10.36 9.96
C ASP A 22 -16.91 -11.34 8.94
N GLU A 23 -17.98 -10.90 8.26
CA GLU A 23 -18.66 -11.67 7.22
C GLU A 23 -17.76 -11.96 5.99
N PRO A 24 -17.96 -13.11 5.32
CA PRO A 24 -17.18 -13.50 4.15
C PRO A 24 -17.40 -12.55 2.97
N PHE A 25 -16.36 -11.86 2.53
CA PHE A 25 -16.41 -11.11 1.28
C PHE A 25 -16.69 -12.05 0.11
N ARG A 26 -17.83 -11.82 -0.56
CA ARG A 26 -18.34 -12.66 -1.64
C ARG A 26 -18.42 -14.13 -1.22
N GLN A 27 -19.15 -14.44 -0.16
CA GLN A 27 -19.41 -15.81 0.33
C GLN A 27 -19.61 -16.84 -0.79
N TRP A 28 -20.39 -16.49 -1.82
CA TRP A 28 -20.65 -17.36 -2.97
C TRP A 28 -19.40 -17.75 -3.76
N TYR A 29 -18.37 -16.90 -3.81
CA TYR A 29 -17.10 -17.22 -4.43
C TYR A 29 -16.42 -18.42 -3.75
N GLY A 30 -16.53 -18.53 -2.42
CA GLY A 30 -15.96 -19.65 -1.66
C GLY A 30 -16.62 -20.99 -1.99
N LYS A 31 -17.88 -20.97 -2.44
CA LYS A 31 -18.65 -22.17 -2.80
C LYS A 31 -18.47 -22.62 -4.25
N LEU A 32 -17.76 -21.85 -5.08
CA LEU A 32 -17.56 -22.20 -6.50
C LEU A 32 -16.80 -23.52 -6.70
N GLY A 33 -16.01 -23.96 -5.71
CA GLY A 33 -15.40 -25.29 -5.73
C GLY A 33 -16.42 -26.44 -5.71
N GLU A 34 -17.55 -26.26 -5.02
CA GLU A 34 -18.65 -27.24 -5.02
C GLU A 34 -19.27 -27.36 -6.41
N LEU A 35 -19.52 -26.22 -7.07
CA LEU A 35 -20.00 -26.19 -8.44
C LEU A 35 -19.01 -26.88 -9.40
N ARG A 36 -17.71 -26.66 -9.20
CA ARG A 36 -16.65 -27.31 -9.98
C ARG A 36 -16.60 -28.83 -9.78
N SER A 37 -17.02 -29.34 -8.63
CA SER A 37 -17.09 -30.79 -8.39
C SER A 37 -18.17 -31.49 -9.21
N ILE A 38 -19.17 -30.74 -9.69
CA ILE A 38 -20.30 -31.25 -10.49
C ILE A 38 -20.13 -30.91 -11.98
N LEU A 39 -19.54 -29.75 -12.29
CA LEU A 39 -19.35 -29.25 -13.66
C LEU A 39 -17.90 -29.44 -14.14
N GLU A 40 -17.69 -30.26 -15.16
CA GLU A 40 -16.37 -30.57 -15.72
C GLU A 40 -15.89 -29.65 -16.86
N TYR A 41 -16.63 -28.59 -17.18
CA TYR A 41 -16.28 -27.66 -18.27
C TYR A 41 -14.99 -26.85 -18.04
N PRO A 42 -14.31 -26.39 -19.10
CA PRO A 42 -13.20 -25.44 -18.98
C PRO A 42 -13.66 -24.14 -18.31
N VAL A 43 -12.84 -23.60 -17.41
CA VAL A 43 -13.11 -22.34 -16.71
C VAL A 43 -12.02 -21.34 -17.03
N LEU A 44 -12.41 -20.15 -17.47
CA LEU A 44 -11.52 -19.00 -17.59
C LEU A 44 -11.55 -18.21 -16.28
N LEU A 45 -10.41 -18.10 -15.60
CA LEU A 45 -10.26 -17.29 -14.41
C LEU A 45 -9.41 -16.06 -14.72
N LEU A 46 -9.98 -14.87 -14.49
CA LEU A 46 -9.31 -13.59 -14.71
C LEU A 46 -9.09 -12.91 -13.36
N THR A 47 -7.86 -12.48 -13.11
CA THR A 47 -7.51 -11.66 -11.95
C THR A 47 -6.41 -10.68 -12.33
N ALA A 48 -6.49 -9.46 -11.81
CA ALA A 48 -5.47 -8.43 -12.05
C ALA A 48 -4.20 -8.70 -11.24
N THR A 49 -4.34 -9.23 -10.02
CA THR A 49 -3.22 -9.52 -9.11
C THR A 49 -3.45 -10.87 -8.45
N ALA A 50 -2.52 -11.80 -8.65
CA ALA A 50 -2.42 -13.01 -7.87
C ALA A 50 -0.97 -13.49 -7.84
N ASN A 51 -0.26 -13.21 -6.74
CA ASN A 51 1.05 -13.78 -6.50
C ASN A 51 1.02 -15.32 -6.44
N LYS A 52 2.19 -15.97 -6.36
CA LYS A 52 2.30 -17.45 -6.33
C LYS A 52 1.47 -18.10 -5.22
N SER A 53 1.50 -17.52 -4.01
CA SER A 53 0.74 -18.03 -2.86
C SER A 53 -0.77 -17.88 -3.07
N ALA A 54 -1.20 -16.73 -3.57
CA ALA A 54 -2.58 -16.44 -3.92
C ALA A 54 -3.15 -17.36 -5.01
N ARG A 55 -2.36 -17.70 -6.03
CA ARG A 55 -2.76 -18.62 -7.10
C ARG A 55 -3.02 -20.03 -6.59
N LYS A 56 -2.08 -20.59 -5.82
CA LYS A 56 -2.25 -21.89 -5.16
C LYS A 56 -3.51 -21.96 -4.30
N LYS A 57 -3.80 -20.88 -3.56
CA LYS A 57 -5.04 -20.77 -2.77
C LYS A 57 -6.30 -20.75 -3.65
N ILE A 58 -6.29 -20.06 -4.78
CA ILE A 58 -7.41 -20.03 -5.74
C ILE A 58 -7.63 -21.40 -6.36
N GLU A 59 -6.56 -22.04 -6.85
CA GLU A 59 -6.62 -23.37 -7.46
C GLU A 59 -7.21 -24.40 -6.49
N TYR A 60 -6.73 -24.41 -5.25
CA TYR A 60 -7.24 -25.27 -4.20
C TYR A 60 -8.73 -25.02 -3.93
N LYS A 61 -9.11 -23.76 -3.65
CA LYS A 61 -10.50 -23.40 -3.31
C LYS A 61 -11.49 -23.68 -4.42
N LEU A 62 -11.10 -23.46 -5.67
CA LEU A 62 -11.97 -23.64 -6.82
C LEU A 62 -11.89 -25.05 -7.40
N GLY A 63 -11.12 -25.96 -6.81
CA GLY A 63 -10.96 -27.32 -7.33
C GLY A 63 -10.38 -27.37 -8.74
N LEU A 64 -9.53 -26.40 -9.10
CA LEU A 64 -8.93 -26.32 -10.43
C LEU A 64 -7.81 -27.35 -10.56
N LYS A 65 -7.79 -28.07 -11.68
CA LYS A 65 -6.80 -29.10 -12.01
C LYS A 65 -6.19 -28.76 -13.37
N ASN A 66 -4.91 -29.07 -13.55
CA ASN A 66 -4.19 -28.89 -14.83
C ASN A 66 -4.32 -27.47 -15.41
N CYS A 67 -4.20 -26.44 -14.58
CA CYS A 67 -4.36 -25.05 -14.99
C CYS A 67 -3.27 -24.61 -15.97
N PHE A 68 -3.68 -23.95 -17.05
CA PHE A 68 -2.77 -23.18 -17.90
C PHE A 68 -2.66 -21.75 -17.34
N TYR A 69 -1.44 -21.24 -17.21
CA TYR A 69 -1.19 -19.88 -16.70
C TYR A 69 -0.76 -18.96 -17.82
N HIS A 70 -1.54 -17.91 -18.04
CA HIS A 70 -1.11 -16.75 -18.80
C HIS A 70 -0.80 -15.61 -17.82
N ILE A 71 0.47 -15.30 -17.63
CA ILE A 71 0.93 -14.28 -16.67
C ILE A 71 1.55 -13.15 -17.47
N SER A 72 0.93 -11.97 -17.40
CA SER A 72 1.53 -10.74 -17.90
C SER A 72 2.42 -10.13 -16.82
N ASN A 73 3.49 -9.45 -17.21
CA ASN A 73 4.34 -8.71 -16.28
C ASN A 73 3.52 -7.57 -15.64
N PRO A 74 3.27 -7.57 -14.31
CA PRO A 74 2.47 -6.54 -13.66
C PRO A 74 3.25 -5.24 -13.41
N GLU A 75 4.44 -5.12 -13.99
CA GLU A 75 5.38 -4.03 -13.74
C GLU A 75 4.84 -2.65 -14.13
N ARG A 76 5.21 -1.67 -13.30
CA ARG A 76 4.99 -0.25 -13.52
C ARG A 76 6.34 0.44 -13.37
N GLU A 77 7.05 0.57 -14.49
CA GLU A 77 8.42 1.08 -14.55
C GLU A 77 8.51 2.53 -14.07
N ASN A 78 7.48 3.33 -14.36
CA ASN A 78 7.37 4.73 -13.99
C ASN A 78 7.09 4.97 -12.49
N ILE A 79 7.01 3.93 -11.65
CA ILE A 79 6.75 4.08 -10.21
C ILE A 79 8.01 3.72 -9.44
N LYS A 80 8.69 4.72 -8.84
CA LYS A 80 9.81 4.51 -7.94
C LYS A 80 9.31 4.06 -6.57
N LEU A 81 9.89 2.97 -6.05
CA LEU A 81 9.47 2.34 -4.81
C LEU A 81 10.35 2.75 -3.63
N PHE A 82 9.74 3.12 -2.50
CA PHE A 82 10.44 3.45 -1.25
C PHE A 82 9.84 2.67 -0.09
N VAL A 83 10.70 2.18 0.82
CA VAL A 83 10.27 1.60 2.08
C VAL A 83 11.06 2.24 3.21
N GLN A 84 10.35 2.81 4.18
CA GLN A 84 10.96 3.50 5.31
C GLN A 84 10.34 3.02 6.62
N LYS A 85 11.18 2.44 7.47
CA LYS A 85 10.83 2.14 8.86
C LYS A 85 10.86 3.43 9.67
N VAL A 86 9.78 3.74 10.38
CA VAL A 86 9.66 4.88 11.29
C VAL A 86 9.57 4.39 12.74
N LYS A 87 10.10 5.18 13.68
CA LYS A 87 9.99 4.87 15.11
C LYS A 87 8.52 4.97 15.53
N SER A 88 8.04 4.00 16.32
CA SER A 88 6.64 4.02 16.77
C SER A 88 6.31 5.14 17.77
N THR A 89 7.33 5.78 18.31
CA THR A 89 7.26 6.93 19.22
C THR A 89 7.28 8.27 18.49
N LEU A 90 7.59 8.27 17.19
CA LEU A 90 7.68 9.50 16.42
C LEU A 90 6.28 10.10 16.23
N PRO A 91 6.06 11.38 16.56
CA PRO A 91 4.80 12.07 16.31
C PRO A 91 4.36 11.99 14.84
N LEU A 92 3.05 11.97 14.60
CA LEU A 92 2.50 11.98 13.24
C LEU A 92 2.89 13.26 12.48
N GLU A 93 3.06 14.37 13.18
CA GLU A 93 3.52 15.63 12.59
C GLU A 93 4.89 15.48 11.95
N ASP A 94 5.85 14.89 12.66
CA ASP A 94 7.20 14.64 12.13
C ASP A 94 7.17 13.63 10.97
N ILE A 95 6.34 12.58 11.10
CA ILE A 95 6.17 11.56 10.07
C ILE A 95 5.64 12.18 8.76
N PHE A 96 4.69 13.11 8.85
CA PHE A 96 4.01 13.72 7.70
C PHE A 96 4.42 15.18 7.44
N HIS A 97 5.55 15.64 7.99
CA HIS A 97 5.99 17.04 7.87
C HIS A 97 6.11 17.47 6.40
N PHE A 98 6.50 16.56 5.51
CA PHE A 98 6.63 16.81 4.08
C PHE A 98 5.28 17.04 3.39
N ILE A 99 4.20 16.37 3.85
CA ILE A 99 2.83 16.64 3.37
C ILE A 99 2.35 18.00 3.86
N LEU A 100 2.57 18.32 5.13
CA LEU A 100 2.26 19.64 5.69
C LEU A 100 2.97 20.75 4.89
N SER A 101 4.26 20.56 4.62
CA SER A 101 5.08 21.52 3.87
C SER A 101 4.59 21.68 2.44
N LYS A 102 4.33 20.57 1.71
CA LYS A 102 3.79 20.59 0.35
C LYS A 102 2.44 21.31 0.26
N LEU A 103 1.53 21.03 1.19
CA LEU A 103 0.21 21.68 1.23
C LEU A 103 0.32 23.18 1.51
N LYS A 104 1.13 23.59 2.49
CA LYS A 104 1.37 25.00 2.80
C LYS A 104 2.02 25.75 1.64
N GLN A 105 3.00 25.14 0.98
CA GLN A 105 3.75 25.75 -0.11
C GLN A 105 2.94 25.87 -1.40
N HIS A 106 2.20 24.82 -1.76
CA HIS A 106 1.59 24.73 -3.09
C HIS A 106 0.07 24.88 -3.08
N GLN A 107 -0.61 24.67 -1.94
CA GLN A 107 -2.06 24.83 -1.78
C GLN A 107 -2.84 24.12 -2.90
N HIS A 108 -3.70 24.84 -3.65
CA HIS A 108 -4.44 24.32 -4.79
C HIS A 108 -3.56 23.79 -5.94
N LYS A 109 -2.25 24.04 -5.96
CA LYS A 109 -1.31 23.46 -6.94
C LYS A 109 -0.51 22.28 -6.39
N CYS A 110 -0.75 21.86 -5.16
CA CYS A 110 -0.08 20.70 -4.58
C CYS A 110 -0.35 19.47 -5.47
N PRO A 111 0.68 18.68 -5.85
CA PRO A 111 0.46 17.41 -6.53
C PRO A 111 -0.46 16.51 -5.70
N ARG A 112 -1.32 15.74 -6.36
CA ARG A 112 -2.25 14.87 -5.64
C ARG A 112 -1.51 13.70 -5.00
N VAL A 113 -1.88 13.42 -3.75
CA VAL A 113 -1.36 12.33 -2.94
C VAL A 113 -2.51 11.53 -2.35
N ILE A 114 -2.37 10.21 -2.32
CA ILE A 114 -3.26 9.33 -1.55
C ILE A 114 -2.48 8.69 -0.40
N ILE A 115 -3.02 8.75 0.81
CA ILE A 115 -2.44 8.15 2.02
C ILE A 115 -3.32 6.98 2.43
N PHE A 116 -2.86 5.76 2.14
CA PHE A 116 -3.50 4.53 2.59
C PHE A 116 -3.13 4.20 4.03
N CYS A 117 -4.13 4.02 4.87
CA CYS A 117 -3.99 3.62 6.26
C CYS A 117 -4.60 2.24 6.50
N THR A 118 -4.07 1.52 7.49
CA THR A 118 -4.56 0.18 7.87
C THR A 118 -5.89 0.22 8.62
N SER A 119 -6.29 1.36 9.20
CA SER A 119 -7.54 1.49 9.95
C SER A 119 -8.19 2.87 9.79
N ILE A 120 -9.51 2.92 10.02
CA ILE A 120 -10.28 4.18 10.07
C ILE A 120 -9.78 5.07 11.21
N ASN A 121 -9.43 4.48 12.35
CA ASN A 121 -8.88 5.23 13.48
C ASN A 121 -7.57 5.95 13.11
N THR A 122 -6.68 5.26 12.40
CA THR A 122 -5.43 5.87 11.89
C THR A 122 -5.73 6.99 10.90
N CYS A 123 -6.73 6.85 10.03
CA CYS A 123 -7.16 7.94 9.15
C CYS A 123 -7.58 9.17 9.98
N GLY A 124 -8.42 8.97 10.99
CA GLY A 124 -8.88 10.04 11.87
C GLY A 124 -7.74 10.73 12.63
N GLN A 125 -6.76 9.97 13.10
CA GLN A 125 -5.57 10.51 13.77
C GLN A 125 -4.74 11.41 12.83
N ILE A 126 -4.52 10.98 11.59
CA ILE A 126 -3.80 11.80 10.58
C ILE A 126 -4.61 13.05 10.25
N VAL A 127 -5.92 12.92 10.00
CA VAL A 127 -6.79 14.09 9.74
C VAL A 127 -6.76 15.07 10.90
N THR A 128 -6.77 14.60 12.14
CA THR A 128 -6.71 15.45 13.34
C THR A 128 -5.37 16.18 13.42
N MET A 129 -4.27 15.48 13.19
CA MET A 129 -2.93 16.08 13.14
C MET A 129 -2.85 17.16 12.04
N LEU A 130 -3.37 16.88 10.84
CA LEU A 130 -3.41 17.84 9.75
C LEU A 130 -4.27 19.07 10.10
N ARG A 131 -5.45 18.88 10.71
CA ARG A 131 -6.33 19.97 11.14
C ARG A 131 -5.69 20.90 12.16
N ILE A 132 -4.88 20.37 13.07
CA ILE A 132 -4.16 21.19 14.07
C ILE A 132 -3.07 22.03 13.42
N ASN A 133 -2.42 21.48 12.39
CA ASN A 133 -1.22 22.05 11.77
C ASN A 133 -1.47 22.85 10.47
N LEU A 134 -2.68 22.77 9.91
CA LEU A 134 -3.12 23.45 8.70
C LEU A 134 -4.23 24.46 9.01
N GLY A 135 -4.25 25.56 8.25
CA GLY A 135 -5.33 26.53 8.28
C GLY A 135 -6.32 26.27 7.14
N LYS A 136 -6.39 27.21 6.20
CA LYS A 136 -7.24 27.09 5.00
C LYS A 136 -6.82 25.93 4.09
N GLU A 137 -5.59 25.46 4.20
CA GLU A 137 -5.09 24.32 3.43
C GLU A 137 -5.82 23.01 3.74
N MET A 138 -6.53 22.95 4.88
CA MET A 138 -7.37 21.79 5.21
C MET A 138 -8.50 21.56 4.19
N ASP A 139 -8.91 22.61 3.45
CA ASP A 139 -9.94 22.51 2.40
C ASP A 139 -9.52 21.54 1.27
N TYR A 140 -8.21 21.35 1.07
CA TYR A 140 -7.65 20.43 0.07
C TYR A 140 -7.52 18.98 0.54
N VAL A 141 -7.94 18.67 1.77
CA VAL A 141 -7.77 17.36 2.41
C VAL A 141 -9.12 16.69 2.61
N GLN A 142 -9.26 15.46 2.12
CA GLN A 142 -10.45 14.64 2.34
C GLN A 142 -10.09 13.27 2.91
N MET A 143 -11.09 12.65 3.54
CA MET A 143 -10.98 11.30 4.08
C MET A 143 -11.94 10.36 3.33
N PHE A 144 -11.53 9.12 3.07
CA PHE A 144 -12.34 8.12 2.37
C PHE A 144 -12.27 6.76 3.08
N HIS A 145 -13.38 6.34 3.69
CA HIS A 145 -13.51 5.01 4.30
C HIS A 145 -14.96 4.52 4.28
N SER A 146 -15.18 3.24 4.63
CA SER A 146 -16.50 2.60 4.62
C SER A 146 -17.59 3.38 5.35
N LYS A 147 -17.28 3.89 6.56
CA LYS A 147 -18.23 4.61 7.41
C LYS A 147 -18.63 6.03 6.93
N ILE A 148 -18.13 6.49 5.79
CA ILE A 148 -18.58 7.75 5.16
C ILE A 148 -19.85 7.46 4.36
N THR A 149 -20.79 8.41 4.33
CA THR A 149 -22.01 8.29 3.54
C THR A 149 -21.70 8.16 2.04
N GLU A 150 -22.58 7.47 1.30
CA GLU A 150 -22.32 7.25 -0.12
C GLU A 150 -22.31 8.55 -0.92
N ASP A 151 -23.16 9.53 -0.58
CA ASP A 151 -23.17 10.85 -1.20
C ASP A 151 -21.81 11.55 -1.11
N VAL A 152 -21.17 11.54 0.08
CA VAL A 152 -19.86 12.15 0.28
C VAL A 152 -18.77 11.37 -0.45
N LYS A 153 -18.87 10.03 -0.49
CA LYS A 153 -17.94 9.21 -1.29
C LYS A 153 -18.08 9.56 -2.77
N ASP A 154 -19.29 9.73 -3.29
CA ASP A 154 -19.55 10.10 -4.68
C ASP A 154 -18.99 11.48 -5.02
N ASP A 155 -19.11 12.46 -4.14
CA ASP A 155 -18.53 13.79 -4.35
C ASP A 155 -17.00 13.73 -4.39
N ILE A 156 -16.38 12.98 -3.48
CA ILE A 156 -14.92 12.75 -3.48
C ILE A 156 -14.49 12.04 -4.78
N ARG A 157 -15.23 11.02 -5.23
CA ARG A 157 -14.94 10.30 -6.47
C ARG A 157 -14.98 11.24 -7.67
N LYS A 158 -16.07 12.01 -7.81
CA LYS A 158 -16.25 12.99 -8.90
C LYS A 158 -15.15 14.04 -8.92
N ASP A 159 -14.69 14.51 -7.77
CA ASP A 159 -13.59 15.47 -7.70
C ASP A 159 -12.26 14.85 -8.14
N MET A 160 -11.94 13.65 -7.64
CA MET A 160 -10.68 12.97 -7.93
C MET A 160 -10.60 12.42 -9.37
N GLU A 161 -11.72 12.26 -10.06
CA GLU A 161 -11.79 11.90 -11.49
C GLU A 161 -11.51 13.08 -12.43
N LYS A 162 -11.67 14.32 -11.97
CA LYS A 162 -11.33 15.54 -12.72
C LYS A 162 -9.86 15.87 -12.57
N GLU A 163 -9.20 16.33 -13.62
CA GLU A 163 -7.78 16.72 -13.56
C GLU A 163 -7.55 17.97 -12.70
N ASP A 164 -8.51 18.89 -12.71
CA ASP A 164 -8.51 20.16 -11.98
C ASP A 164 -9.28 20.11 -10.65
N GLY A 165 -9.80 18.95 -10.25
CA GLY A 165 -10.56 18.79 -9.00
C GLY A 165 -9.78 19.26 -7.77
N HIS A 166 -10.49 19.70 -6.75
CA HIS A 166 -9.96 20.46 -5.62
C HIS A 166 -9.10 19.64 -4.66
N ILE A 167 -9.39 18.37 -4.46
CA ILE A 167 -8.74 17.52 -3.46
C ILE A 167 -7.27 17.28 -3.87
N ARG A 168 -6.35 17.57 -2.93
CA ARG A 168 -4.91 17.36 -3.09
C ARG A 168 -4.39 16.22 -2.22
N VAL A 169 -4.95 16.00 -1.03
CA VAL A 169 -4.57 14.87 -0.17
C VAL A 169 -5.81 14.07 0.20
N LEU A 170 -5.82 12.79 -0.20
CA LEU A 170 -6.88 11.85 0.13
C LEU A 170 -6.38 10.83 1.16
N ILE A 171 -6.92 10.83 2.37
CA ILE A 171 -6.59 9.85 3.41
C ILE A 171 -7.61 8.74 3.37
N ALA A 172 -7.18 7.52 3.07
CA ALA A 172 -8.10 6.43 2.80
C ALA A 172 -7.72 5.13 3.51
N THR A 173 -8.71 4.30 3.79
CA THR A 173 -8.47 2.87 4.00
C THR A 173 -8.44 2.13 2.67
N SER A 174 -8.20 0.82 2.69
CA SER A 174 -8.31 -0.05 1.50
C SER A 174 -9.65 0.04 0.76
N ALA A 175 -10.69 0.60 1.40
CA ALA A 175 -12.00 0.86 0.80
C ALA A 175 -11.98 1.84 -0.39
N ALA A 176 -10.98 2.74 -0.49
CA ALA A 176 -10.82 3.58 -1.69
C ALA A 176 -10.28 2.81 -2.92
N GLY A 177 -10.00 1.51 -2.75
CA GLY A 177 -9.40 0.63 -3.73
C GLY A 177 -10.30 0.21 -4.90
N MET A 178 -11.58 0.62 -4.94
CA MET A 178 -12.53 0.01 -5.88
C MET A 178 -13.20 1.05 -6.78
N GLY A 179 -13.11 0.84 -8.09
CA GLY A 179 -13.92 1.52 -9.10
C GLY A 179 -13.47 2.91 -9.54
N VAL A 180 -12.59 3.59 -8.80
CA VAL A 180 -12.25 4.99 -9.10
C VAL A 180 -10.93 5.11 -9.87
N ASN A 181 -10.96 5.85 -10.98
CA ASN A 181 -9.77 6.25 -11.73
C ASN A 181 -9.32 7.64 -11.29
N PHE A 182 -8.49 7.70 -10.24
CA PHE A 182 -7.94 8.96 -9.76
C PHE A 182 -6.98 9.56 -10.79
N LYS A 183 -7.32 10.74 -11.33
CA LYS A 183 -6.47 11.46 -12.29
C LYS A 183 -5.46 12.35 -11.57
N GLY A 184 -4.31 12.57 -12.21
CA GLY A 184 -3.25 13.44 -11.68
C GLY A 184 -2.62 12.96 -10.37
N LEU A 185 -2.77 11.68 -10.05
CA LEU A 185 -2.24 11.06 -8.83
C LEU A 185 -0.86 10.47 -9.11
N TYR A 186 0.19 11.09 -8.56
CA TYR A 186 1.59 10.73 -8.81
C TYR A 186 2.33 10.26 -7.56
N GLU A 187 1.70 10.37 -6.38
CA GLU A 187 2.29 9.92 -5.13
C GLU A 187 1.27 9.13 -4.31
N VAL A 188 1.70 7.96 -3.86
CA VAL A 188 0.95 7.09 -2.96
C VAL A 188 1.80 6.79 -1.74
N ILE A 189 1.19 6.96 -0.58
CA ILE A 189 1.81 6.73 0.71
C ILE A 189 1.02 5.67 1.43
N ASN A 190 1.68 4.57 1.77
CA ASN A 190 1.14 3.57 2.66
C ASN A 190 1.65 3.85 4.06
N TYR A 191 0.78 4.29 4.97
CA TYR A 191 1.09 4.41 6.39
C TYR A 191 0.59 3.18 7.16
N GLY A 192 1.54 2.28 7.40
CA GLY A 192 1.29 0.92 7.79
C GLY A 192 1.30 -0.02 6.58
N PRO A 193 1.90 -1.20 6.71
CA PRO A 193 1.97 -2.18 5.64
C PRO A 193 0.59 -2.76 5.33
N PRO A 194 0.27 -2.98 4.05
CA PRO A 194 -0.85 -3.80 3.65
C PRO A 194 -0.71 -5.24 4.18
N LYS A 195 -1.83 -5.97 4.23
CA LYS A 195 -1.87 -7.35 4.74
C LYS A 195 -0.95 -8.29 3.96
N ASP A 196 -0.89 -8.09 2.64
CA ASP A 196 -0.15 -8.92 1.70
C ASP A 196 0.41 -8.09 0.53
N MET A 197 1.26 -8.71 -0.28
CA MET A 197 1.88 -8.08 -1.45
C MET A 197 0.88 -7.75 -2.56
N ASP A 198 -0.21 -8.52 -2.71
CA ASP A 198 -1.24 -8.25 -3.73
C ASP A 198 -1.92 -6.91 -3.43
N ALA A 199 -2.30 -6.67 -2.17
CA ALA A 199 -2.89 -5.42 -1.70
C ALA A 199 -1.92 -4.24 -1.88
N PHE A 200 -0.63 -4.43 -1.62
CA PHE A 200 0.37 -3.39 -1.86
C PHE A 200 0.47 -3.02 -3.36
N VAL A 201 0.56 -4.01 -4.25
CA VAL A 201 0.58 -3.80 -5.71
C VAL A 201 -0.68 -3.09 -6.21
N GLN A 202 -1.86 -3.47 -5.71
CA GLN A 202 -3.11 -2.81 -6.07
C GLN A 202 -3.17 -1.35 -5.61
N GLN A 203 -2.58 -1.04 -4.45
CA GLN A 203 -2.59 0.31 -3.88
C GLN A 203 -1.62 1.21 -4.62
N PHE A 204 -0.35 0.80 -4.79
CA PHE A 204 0.59 1.65 -5.50
C PHE A 204 0.33 1.72 -7.01
N GLY A 205 -0.26 0.68 -7.62
CA GLY A 205 -0.63 0.68 -9.03
C GLY A 205 -1.70 1.71 -9.44
N ARG A 206 -2.21 2.50 -8.49
CA ARG A 206 -3.13 3.62 -8.73
C ARG A 206 -2.48 4.87 -9.28
N VAL A 207 -1.18 5.06 -9.03
CA VAL A 207 -0.47 6.27 -9.43
C VAL A 207 0.14 6.12 -10.83
N GLY A 208 0.39 7.24 -11.49
CA GLY A 208 1.11 7.28 -12.78
C GLY A 208 0.50 6.37 -13.84
N ARG A 209 -0.82 6.45 -14.06
CA ARG A 209 -1.53 5.68 -15.11
C ARG A 209 -1.29 6.21 -16.52
N ASP A 210 -0.85 7.44 -16.61
CA ASP A 210 -0.40 8.15 -17.81
C ASP A 210 1.08 7.88 -18.16
N GLY A 211 1.77 7.07 -17.35
CA GLY A 211 3.19 6.76 -17.54
C GLY A 211 4.15 7.82 -16.97
N VAL A 212 3.64 8.89 -16.36
CA VAL A 212 4.49 9.91 -15.73
C VAL A 212 5.17 9.34 -14.49
N GLN A 213 6.42 9.76 -14.26
CA GLN A 213 7.20 9.33 -13.11
C GLN A 213 6.46 9.62 -11.80
N SER A 214 6.29 8.58 -11.00
CA SER A 214 5.48 8.57 -9.79
C SER A 214 6.25 7.92 -8.64
N LYS A 215 5.80 8.17 -7.41
CA LYS A 215 6.44 7.67 -6.19
C LYS A 215 5.45 6.82 -5.38
N ALA A 216 5.91 5.67 -4.92
CA ALA A 216 5.21 4.83 -3.94
C ALA A 216 6.05 4.70 -2.67
N LEU A 217 5.57 5.29 -1.58
CA LEU A 217 6.25 5.32 -0.30
C LEU A 217 5.52 4.45 0.73
N LEU A 218 6.21 3.46 1.28
CA LEU A 218 5.71 2.63 2.37
C LEU A 218 6.37 3.00 3.69
N LEU A 219 5.62 3.70 4.55
CA LEU A 219 6.00 4.06 5.90
C LEU A 219 5.45 3.02 6.88
N TYR A 220 6.30 2.47 7.75
CA TYR A 220 5.82 1.49 8.74
C TYR A 220 6.59 1.53 10.05
N ASN A 221 5.92 1.13 11.13
CA ASN A 221 6.57 0.79 12.39
C ASN A 221 6.31 -0.67 12.77
N GLY A 222 7.10 -1.21 13.70
CA GLY A 222 7.02 -2.62 14.09
C GLY A 222 5.65 -3.03 14.65
N LYS A 223 4.92 -2.11 15.31
CA LYS A 223 3.60 -2.41 15.89
C LYS A 223 2.55 -2.69 14.81
N GLN A 224 2.69 -2.09 13.64
CA GLN A 224 1.78 -2.26 12.51
C GLN A 224 2.02 -3.57 11.73
N CYS A 225 3.14 -4.27 11.97
CA CYS A 225 3.50 -5.49 11.23
C CYS A 225 2.86 -6.77 11.78
N LYS A 226 2.08 -6.71 12.87
CA LYS A 226 1.55 -7.91 13.55
C LYS A 226 0.75 -8.81 12.61
N ASN A 227 -0.20 -8.22 11.87
CA ASN A 227 -1.17 -8.94 11.03
C ASN A 227 -0.79 -8.99 9.54
N VAL A 228 0.50 -8.81 9.24
CA VAL A 228 1.06 -8.86 7.88
C VAL A 228 1.53 -10.29 7.58
N ASP A 229 1.33 -10.73 6.35
CA ASP A 229 1.79 -12.05 5.90
C ASP A 229 3.33 -12.16 5.85
N SER A 230 3.83 -13.38 5.68
CA SER A 230 5.27 -13.66 5.67
C SER A 230 5.99 -12.98 4.51
N ASP A 231 5.38 -12.95 3.33
CA ASP A 231 6.00 -12.47 2.11
C ASP A 231 6.17 -10.94 2.17
N MET A 232 5.15 -10.24 2.65
CA MET A 232 5.19 -8.81 2.89
C MET A 232 6.12 -8.44 4.05
N LYS A 233 6.20 -9.26 5.12
CA LYS A 233 7.22 -9.08 6.17
C LYS A 233 8.65 -9.17 5.63
N ALA A 234 8.92 -10.18 4.78
CA ALA A 234 10.22 -10.33 4.13
C ALA A 234 10.53 -9.14 3.19
N TYR A 235 9.52 -8.65 2.47
CA TYR A 235 9.66 -7.46 1.63
C TYR A 235 10.02 -6.20 2.44
N LEU A 236 9.43 -6.03 3.63
CA LEU A 236 9.71 -4.90 4.53
C LEU A 236 11.10 -4.96 5.15
N SER A 237 11.54 -6.14 5.59
CA SER A 237 12.85 -6.32 6.25
C SER A 237 14.02 -6.33 5.28
N ASN A 238 13.78 -6.52 3.99
CA ASN A 238 14.80 -6.43 2.96
C ASN A 238 15.46 -5.03 2.95
N VAL A 239 16.79 -4.99 2.95
CA VAL A 239 17.58 -3.76 2.85
C VAL A 239 18.66 -3.82 1.76
N HIS A 240 18.77 -4.95 1.06
CA HIS A 240 19.87 -5.23 0.12
C HIS A 240 19.39 -5.53 -1.30
N LEU A 241 18.23 -6.18 -1.43
CA LEU A 241 17.69 -6.57 -2.73
C LEU A 241 16.82 -5.46 -3.32
N CYS A 242 16.88 -5.29 -4.64
CA CYS A 242 15.99 -4.38 -5.36
C CYS A 242 14.51 -4.63 -4.99
N ARG A 243 13.81 -3.58 -4.55
CA ARG A 243 12.38 -3.65 -4.19
C ARG A 243 11.55 -4.20 -5.33
N ARG A 244 11.77 -3.69 -6.55
CA ARG A 244 11.00 -4.11 -7.72
C ARG A 244 11.23 -5.58 -8.07
N LYS A 245 12.48 -6.05 -7.98
CA LYS A 245 12.83 -7.46 -8.17
C LYS A 245 12.08 -8.34 -7.17
N CYS A 246 12.12 -8.01 -5.88
CA CYS A 246 11.39 -8.77 -4.86
C CYS A 246 9.88 -8.81 -5.11
N LEU A 247 9.28 -7.69 -5.54
CA LEU A 247 7.86 -7.65 -5.88
C LEU A 247 7.54 -8.58 -7.05
N LEU A 248 8.27 -8.46 -8.16
CA LEU A 248 7.99 -9.19 -9.40
C LEU A 248 8.29 -10.69 -9.30
N GLU A 249 9.29 -11.07 -8.50
CA GLU A 249 9.59 -12.47 -8.20
C GLU A 249 8.38 -13.21 -7.59
N ALA A 250 7.58 -12.53 -6.78
CA ALA A 250 6.34 -13.09 -6.21
C ALA A 250 5.29 -13.43 -7.29
N TYR A 251 5.40 -12.86 -8.49
CA TYR A 251 4.52 -13.10 -9.64
C TYR A 251 5.13 -14.01 -10.70
N ASN A 252 6.38 -14.49 -10.54
CA ASN A 252 7.18 -15.12 -11.62
C ASN A 252 7.52 -14.16 -12.76
N ALA A 253 7.67 -12.86 -12.46
CA ALA A 253 8.09 -11.84 -13.41
C ALA A 253 9.51 -11.35 -13.09
N GLN A 254 10.12 -10.66 -14.04
CA GLN A 254 11.42 -10.00 -13.88
C GLN A 254 11.26 -8.50 -14.16
N PRO A 255 12.03 -7.65 -13.47
CA PRO A 255 12.01 -6.22 -13.75
C PRO A 255 12.58 -5.93 -15.14
N SER A 256 11.94 -4.99 -15.81
CA SER A 256 12.43 -4.40 -17.04
C SER A 256 13.66 -3.54 -16.74
N VAL A 257 14.49 -3.31 -17.76
CA VAL A 257 15.71 -2.52 -17.60
C VAL A 257 15.31 -1.07 -17.34
N THR A 258 15.56 -0.61 -16.12
CA THR A 258 15.26 0.77 -15.71
C THR A 258 16.50 1.39 -15.10
N VAL A 259 16.64 2.72 -15.22
CA VAL A 259 17.76 3.44 -14.62
C VAL A 259 17.71 3.28 -13.10
N LYS A 260 18.84 2.95 -12.46
CA LYS A 260 18.89 2.59 -11.04
C LYS A 260 18.23 3.63 -10.12
N HIS A 261 18.43 4.93 -10.38
CA HIS A 261 17.82 6.00 -9.57
C HIS A 261 16.30 6.14 -9.75
N MET A 262 15.71 5.61 -10.82
CA MET A 262 14.26 5.56 -11.04
C MET A 262 13.62 4.31 -10.42
N CYS A 263 14.45 3.34 -10.03
CA CYS A 263 14.00 2.01 -9.68
C CYS A 263 13.36 1.95 -8.28
N CYS A 264 14.17 2.07 -7.25
CA CYS A 264 13.74 2.05 -5.86
C CYS A 264 14.77 2.71 -4.96
N ASP A 265 14.43 2.92 -3.69
CA ASP A 265 15.31 3.41 -2.63
C ASP A 265 16.68 2.70 -2.54
N ILE A 266 16.71 1.37 -2.66
CA ILE A 266 17.94 0.57 -2.61
C ILE A 266 18.77 0.78 -3.87
N CYS A 267 18.20 0.58 -5.05
CA CYS A 267 18.93 0.72 -6.31
C CYS A 267 19.46 2.13 -6.53
N SER A 268 18.74 3.17 -6.08
CA SER A 268 19.19 4.56 -6.25
C SER A 268 20.49 4.86 -5.52
N LYS A 269 20.78 4.19 -4.40
CA LYS A 269 22.04 4.37 -3.66
C LYS A 269 23.27 3.88 -4.42
N GLU A 270 23.08 2.96 -5.36
CA GLU A 270 24.14 2.40 -6.21
C GLU A 270 24.11 2.98 -7.62
N CYS A 271 23.38 4.07 -7.84
CA CYS A 271 23.28 4.70 -9.15
C CYS A 271 24.51 5.56 -9.41
N ALA A 272 25.14 5.37 -10.57
CA ALA A 272 26.33 6.12 -11.00
C ALA A 272 26.14 6.72 -12.39
N CYS A 273 24.91 7.10 -12.76
CA CYS A 273 24.60 7.58 -14.11
C CYS A 273 25.04 9.02 -14.37
N GLY A 274 25.39 9.81 -13.35
CA GLY A 274 25.82 11.21 -13.50
C GLY A 274 24.72 12.21 -13.91
N GLU A 275 23.51 11.72 -14.19
CA GLU A 275 22.35 12.56 -14.52
C GLU A 275 21.95 13.52 -13.39
N PRO A 276 21.60 14.78 -13.69
CA PRO A 276 21.22 15.78 -12.69
C PRO A 276 19.94 15.40 -11.90
N GLU A 277 19.09 14.54 -12.47
CA GLU A 277 17.87 14.06 -11.84
C GLU A 277 18.11 12.94 -10.82
N CYS A 278 19.33 12.42 -10.71
CA CYS A 278 19.69 11.28 -9.85
C CYS A 278 19.30 11.50 -8.37
N ASP A 279 19.39 12.74 -7.89
CA ASP A 279 19.07 13.14 -6.51
C ASP A 279 17.65 13.70 -6.33
N THR A 280 16.99 14.12 -7.42
CA THR A 280 15.67 14.81 -7.37
C THR A 280 14.51 13.90 -6.99
N LEU A 281 14.69 12.58 -7.18
CA LEU A 281 13.70 11.57 -6.82
C LEU A 281 14.02 10.93 -5.48
N SER A 282 14.51 11.72 -4.51
CA SER A 282 14.73 11.24 -3.14
C SER A 282 13.40 10.86 -2.48
N SER A 283 13.49 10.13 -1.36
CA SER A 283 12.29 9.80 -0.58
C SER A 283 11.68 11.11 -0.05
N PRO A 284 10.37 11.33 -0.21
CA PRO A 284 9.69 12.49 0.38
C PRO A 284 9.93 12.62 1.89
N TYR A 285 10.23 11.51 2.56
CA TYR A 285 10.56 11.46 3.98
C TYR A 285 12.02 11.88 4.27
N SER A 286 12.97 11.63 3.35
CA SER A 286 14.40 11.89 3.60
C SER A 286 14.80 13.35 3.40
N GLU A 287 13.96 14.18 2.79
CA GLU A 287 14.30 15.57 2.44
C GLU A 287 14.57 16.48 3.67
N ASN A 288 14.20 16.08 4.90
CA ASN A 288 14.52 16.87 6.12
C ASN A 288 15.01 16.09 7.36
N VAL A 289 14.99 14.74 7.35
CA VAL A 289 15.39 13.94 8.53
C VAL A 289 16.92 13.91 8.73
N ALA A 290 17.69 14.44 7.78
CA ALA A 290 19.15 14.59 7.87
C ALA A 290 19.64 15.52 9.00
N SER A 291 18.74 16.17 9.75
CA SER A 291 19.08 17.03 10.88
C SER A 291 19.03 16.33 12.26
N GLN A 292 18.68 15.04 12.36
CA GLN A 292 18.52 14.35 13.66
C GLN A 292 19.05 12.90 13.74
N SER A 293 20.07 12.54 12.94
CA SER A 293 20.73 11.23 13.05
C SER A 293 22.17 11.36 13.56
N SER A 294 22.34 11.75 14.81
CA SER A 294 23.53 11.43 15.60
C SER A 294 23.08 10.69 16.85
N ASP A 295 23.18 9.35 16.78
CA ASP A 295 23.32 8.37 17.86
C ASP A 295 22.53 7.09 17.53
N MET A 296 23.22 6.20 16.84
CA MET A 296 22.88 4.78 16.73
C MET A 296 23.93 3.99 17.51
N SER A 297 23.66 3.71 18.78
CA SER A 297 24.25 2.56 19.48
C SER A 297 23.37 2.19 20.68
N GLU A 298 22.45 1.27 20.49
CA GLU A 298 21.98 0.42 21.58
C GLU A 298 22.15 -1.03 21.12
N THR A 299 23.20 -1.62 21.67
CA THR A 299 23.51 -3.05 21.66
C THR A 299 22.47 -3.80 22.48
N GLU A 300 21.76 -4.75 21.85
CA GLU A 300 21.04 -5.80 22.56
C GLU A 300 22.07 -6.72 23.23
N SER A 301 22.21 -6.63 24.55
CA SER A 301 22.92 -7.64 25.35
C SER A 301 21.92 -8.67 25.88
N GLU A 302 22.07 -9.89 25.40
CA GLU A 302 21.51 -11.12 25.96
C GLU A 302 21.85 -11.23 27.44
N ASN A 303 20.85 -11.54 28.28
CA ASN A 303 21.10 -12.10 29.61
C ASN A 303 20.51 -13.50 29.65
N SER A 304 21.34 -14.46 29.28
CA SER A 304 21.27 -15.84 29.75
C SER A 304 21.81 -15.89 31.18
N ALA A 305 20.97 -16.20 32.15
CA ALA A 305 21.42 -16.59 33.48
C ALA A 305 20.76 -17.92 33.86
N THR A 306 21.56 -18.97 33.73
CA THR A 306 21.44 -20.24 34.43
C THR A 306 21.53 -20.03 35.94
N GLY A 307 20.67 -20.70 36.70
CA GLY A 307 20.76 -20.79 38.16
C GLY A 307 19.86 -21.90 38.67
N SER A 308 20.45 -23.07 38.88
CA SER A 308 19.88 -24.25 39.54
C SER A 308 19.77 -24.07 41.06
N ASP A 309 18.71 -24.65 41.62
CA ASP A 309 18.50 -25.20 42.97
C ASP A 309 18.61 -24.29 44.21
N VAL A 310 17.58 -24.32 45.07
CA VAL A 310 17.57 -24.93 46.43
C VAL A 310 16.19 -24.74 47.10
N ASP A 311 15.67 -25.84 47.64
CA ASP A 311 14.70 -26.07 48.74
C ASP A 311 13.85 -24.92 49.32
N GLN A 312 12.53 -25.16 49.50
CA GLN A 312 11.90 -25.44 50.81
C GLN A 312 10.35 -25.45 50.74
N MET A 313 9.79 -26.55 51.28
CA MET A 313 8.40 -26.80 51.75
C MET A 313 7.26 -26.91 50.74
#